data_AF-A0A6A5B8J4-F1
#
_entry.id   AF-A0A6A5B8J4-F1
#
_cell.length_a   1.000
_cell.length_b   1.000
_cell.length_c   1.000
_cell.angle_alpha   90.00
_cell.angle_beta   90.00
_cell.angle_gamma   90.00
#
_symmetry.space_group_name_H-M   'P 1'
#
loop_
_entity.id
_entity.type
_entity.pdbx_description
1 polymer ?
#
loop_
_entity_poly.entity_id
_entity_poly.type
_entity_poly.pdbx_seq_one_letter_code
_entity_poly.pdbx_strand_id
1 'polypeptide(L)'
;MTRKIVPTVSTTSSTDSVNQELLQTPNNSGNILDKKPVALEGWFSLRVVIILMIIALLVTCSVLIWLASFIGSNQTFTELSNSLISQVGNKIIVYLKGEISPISGLAKTIAEDFNSGVIGRRALNYLWTKNEIYRFSGFGVYFPNEFYSYTNLTYFKNGVSNQQFIMYYKPEGMIGVEVWYANETDGSKVSIFSNQTTPFIVSQRDYYVTSMKYFDLYQRDGVYGDTYIVTNSTSVMYYSAKLFDPVLYAANKTKSVVGISKVNISLLSIERFLSSLKLLGNGYVLVSESSGMVIGGSINTTALNKISRVSLFELTDRNAGILMKDIANKYGALSNTPDSFQINSMGVDYLIYRMNFELENLSWNVYMVIYMEDVTKTSTINTGISIAIATVVIFIGLLMSIVIGYLITHPLRYLKNQFMKIKKFDLDKMSFTSSRFKEIDSIYEDLHDMVAWLNEFKSFLPEAIFNQLRNMEEEEQNIIDPRKSNTLHESNSKIAVHNEQHTMVGLSSHGFSFSSRNGSSLINKKLDPHGNLFKLGLIEKEVSVVTIRIVDMFKSVTVSEISHVFAKLPMD
;
A
#
# COMPACT_ATOMS: atom_id res chain seq x y z
N MET A 1 -36.25 9.97 24.47
CA MET A 1 -35.12 9.91 25.42
C MET A 1 -34.04 10.84 24.93
N THR A 2 -33.89 11.97 25.60
CA THR A 2 -33.06 13.12 25.23
C THR A 2 -32.10 13.40 26.38
N ARG A 3 -30.81 13.62 26.10
CA ARG A 3 -29.95 14.42 26.98
C ARG A 3 -28.76 15.02 26.22
N LYS A 4 -28.90 16.30 25.88
CA LYS A 4 -27.84 17.33 25.89
C LYS A 4 -27.69 17.82 27.33
N ILE A 5 -26.47 18.07 27.82
CA ILE A 5 -26.20 19.12 28.83
C ILE A 5 -24.82 19.75 28.55
N VAL A 6 -24.84 21.09 28.61
CA VAL A 6 -23.81 22.13 28.44
C VAL A 6 -23.10 22.42 29.79
N PRO A 7 -21.87 22.96 29.83
CA PRO A 7 -21.12 23.19 31.07
C PRO A 7 -21.50 24.51 31.76
N THR A 8 -21.19 24.65 33.06
CA THR A 8 -21.14 25.96 33.73
C THR A 8 -20.20 25.98 34.93
N VAL A 9 -19.63 27.18 35.08
CA VAL A 9 -18.58 27.71 35.97
C VAL A 9 -19.03 27.86 37.43
N SER A 10 -18.08 27.88 38.38
CA SER A 10 -18.25 28.59 39.65
C SER A 10 -16.94 29.27 40.13
N THR A 11 -17.05 30.59 40.26
CA THR A 11 -16.24 31.67 40.88
C THR A 11 -15.96 31.47 42.39
N THR A 12 -14.71 31.63 42.88
CA THR A 12 -14.04 32.78 43.56
C THR A 12 -14.67 33.37 44.85
N SER A 13 -13.88 33.39 45.93
CA SER A 13 -13.67 34.46 46.96
C SER A 13 -12.85 33.84 48.14
N SER A 14 -11.92 34.44 48.88
CA SER A 14 -11.44 35.83 49.08
C SER A 14 -10.27 35.81 50.10
N THR A 15 -9.34 36.80 50.00
CA THR A 15 -8.60 37.54 51.07
C THR A 15 -7.73 36.74 52.07
N ASP A 16 -6.46 37.04 52.39
CA ASP A 16 -5.81 38.34 52.63
C ASP A 16 -4.28 38.29 52.42
N SER A 17 -3.73 39.48 52.20
CA SER A 17 -2.33 39.88 52.07
C SER A 17 -1.51 39.83 53.37
N VAL A 18 -0.17 39.71 53.26
CA VAL A 18 0.86 40.65 53.79
C VAL A 18 2.24 39.98 54.05
N ASN A 19 3.30 40.62 53.51
CA ASN A 19 4.74 40.63 53.84
C ASN A 19 5.67 39.46 53.40
N GLN A 20 6.64 39.73 52.49
CA GLN A 20 8.05 40.18 52.73
C GLN A 20 8.92 38.96 53.12
N GLU A 21 10.09 38.63 52.60
CA GLU A 21 11.18 39.31 51.88
C GLU A 21 12.22 38.23 51.49
N LEU A 22 13.27 38.62 50.77
CA LEU A 22 14.61 38.01 50.70
C LEU A 22 14.92 36.92 49.65
N LEU A 23 15.62 37.42 48.63
CA LEU A 23 16.69 36.78 47.85
C LEU A 23 17.42 35.65 48.59
N GLN A 24 17.49 34.49 47.94
CA GLN A 24 18.61 33.56 48.13
C GLN A 24 19.40 33.46 46.83
N THR A 25 20.65 33.91 46.93
CA THR A 25 21.75 33.67 46.01
C THR A 25 22.11 32.18 46.01
N PRO A 26 22.44 31.57 44.85
CA PRO A 26 22.91 30.19 44.84
C PRO A 26 24.36 30.15 45.32
N ASN A 27 24.56 29.50 46.46
CA ASN A 27 25.87 29.23 47.05
C ASN A 27 26.51 28.05 46.29
N ASN A 28 27.54 28.36 45.49
CA ASN A 28 28.24 27.39 44.65
C ASN A 28 29.34 26.69 45.48
N SER A 29 28.96 25.60 46.14
CA SER A 29 29.89 24.66 46.80
C SER A 29 30.11 23.48 45.86
N GLY A 30 31.28 23.44 45.22
CA GLY A 30 31.70 22.33 44.37
C GLY A 30 32.03 21.09 45.19
N ASN A 31 31.02 20.25 45.43
CA ASN A 31 31.21 18.85 45.83
C ASN A 31 30.87 17.97 44.62
N ILE A 32 31.90 17.36 44.01
CA ILE A 32 31.71 16.33 42.98
C ILE A 32 31.27 15.06 43.70
N LEU A 33 30.00 14.69 43.54
CA LEU A 33 29.46 13.42 44.02
C LEU A 33 30.09 12.26 43.25
N ASP A 34 30.59 11.26 43.99
CA ASP A 34 31.10 10.02 43.42
C ASP A 34 30.06 9.36 42.51
N LYS A 35 30.48 9.11 41.26
CA LYS A 35 29.64 8.51 40.22
C LYS A 35 29.32 7.07 40.59
N LYS A 36 28.07 6.78 40.95
CA LYS A 36 27.59 5.40 41.14
C LYS A 36 27.86 4.59 39.88
N PRO A 37 28.43 3.36 39.99
CA PRO A 37 28.73 2.55 38.82
C PRO A 37 27.41 2.15 38.13
N VAL A 38 27.18 2.69 36.94
CA VAL A 38 26.09 2.26 36.07
C VAL A 38 26.56 0.95 35.42
N ALA A 39 25.79 -0.13 35.58
CA ALA A 39 26.15 -1.51 35.22
C ALA A 39 26.43 -1.80 33.72
N LEU A 40 26.60 -0.77 32.89
CA LEU A 40 26.71 -0.84 31.43
C LEU A 40 27.81 0.09 30.86
N GLU A 41 28.84 0.42 31.64
CA GLU A 41 29.94 1.32 31.22
C GLU A 41 30.73 0.84 29.99
N GLY A 42 30.63 -0.44 29.60
CA GLY A 42 31.27 -0.99 28.40
C GLY A 42 30.47 -0.88 27.10
N TRP A 43 29.14 -0.79 27.15
CA TRP A 43 28.28 -0.78 25.94
C TRP A 43 27.89 0.64 25.49
N PHE A 44 27.97 1.63 26.38
CA PHE A 44 27.63 3.02 26.08
C PHE A 44 28.85 3.85 25.68
N SER A 45 29.52 3.47 24.58
CA SER A 45 30.43 4.40 23.89
C SER A 45 29.61 5.34 23.01
N LEU A 46 29.94 6.64 23.00
CA LEU A 46 29.32 7.64 22.12
C LEU A 46 29.22 7.15 20.66
N ARG A 47 30.24 6.41 20.20
CA ARG A 47 30.28 5.76 18.89
C ARG A 47 29.12 4.77 18.67
N VAL A 48 28.84 3.91 19.66
CA VAL A 48 27.80 2.88 19.57
C VAL A 48 26.42 3.52 19.57
N VAL A 49 26.21 4.55 20.39
CA VAL A 49 24.93 5.27 20.47
C VAL A 49 24.61 5.99 19.15
N ILE A 50 25.58 6.71 18.57
CA ILE A 50 25.41 7.38 17.27
C ILE A 50 25.11 6.36 16.17
N ILE A 51 25.86 5.25 16.14
CA ILE A 51 25.66 4.20 15.14
C ILE A 51 24.26 3.59 15.25
N LEU A 52 23.81 3.28 16.47
CA LEU A 52 22.51 2.68 16.73
C LEU A 52 21.36 3.62 16.35
N MET A 53 21.47 4.92 16.67
CA MET A 53 20.48 5.94 16.27
C MET A 53 20.35 6.05 14.75
N ILE A 54 21.46 6.09 14.01
CA ILE A 54 21.45 6.16 12.54
C ILE A 54 20.83 4.88 11.95
N ILE A 55 21.19 3.70 12.47
CA ILE A 55 20.61 2.43 12.02
C ILE A 55 19.11 2.39 12.28
N ALA A 56 18.65 2.80 13.48
CA ALA A 56 17.24 2.85 13.81
C ALA A 56 16.47 3.79 12.86
N LEU A 57 17.02 4.98 12.57
CA LEU A 57 16.44 5.91 11.61
C LEU A 57 16.34 5.29 10.20
N LEU A 58 17.40 4.64 9.73
CA LEU A 58 17.40 3.99 8.41
C LEU A 58 16.37 2.87 8.32
N VAL A 59 16.30 1.99 9.33
CA VAL A 59 15.33 0.89 9.36
C VAL A 59 13.90 1.42 9.36
N THR A 60 13.60 2.43 10.17
CA THR A 60 12.25 3.02 10.20
C THR A 60 11.87 3.66 8.86
N CYS A 61 12.76 4.42 8.23
CA CYS A 61 12.54 4.96 6.88
C CYS A 61 12.33 3.85 5.85
N SER A 62 13.13 2.79 5.85
CA SER A 62 12.99 1.66 4.92
C SER A 62 11.65 0.95 5.07
N VAL A 63 11.19 0.72 6.31
CA VAL A 63 9.88 0.10 6.58
C VAL A 63 8.75 1.00 6.08
N LEU A 64 8.82 2.31 6.31
CA LEU A 64 7.81 3.25 5.83
C LEU A 64 7.74 3.31 4.30
N ILE A 65 8.90 3.33 3.63
CA ILE A 65 8.97 3.30 2.15
C ILE A 65 8.37 2.01 1.62
N TRP A 66 8.71 0.87 2.22
CA TRP A 66 8.16 -0.42 1.83
C TRP A 66 6.64 -0.48 2.01
N LEU A 67 6.13 -0.02 3.17
CA LEU A 67 4.71 0.03 3.46
C LEU A 67 3.95 0.92 2.46
N ALA A 68 4.48 2.12 2.19
CA ALA A 68 3.91 3.05 1.22
C ALA A 68 3.87 2.45 -0.19
N SER A 69 4.95 1.80 -0.61
CA SER A 69 5.04 1.09 -1.90
C SER A 69 4.01 -0.05 -2.00
N PHE A 70 3.90 -0.88 -0.95
CA PHE A 70 2.96 -2.00 -0.91
C PHE A 70 1.49 -1.53 -0.99
N ILE A 71 1.12 -0.52 -0.19
CA ILE A 71 -0.23 0.03 -0.18
C ILE A 71 -0.54 0.69 -1.53
N GLY A 72 0.36 1.53 -2.04
CA GLY A 72 0.18 2.22 -3.31
C GLY A 72 0.07 1.25 -4.49
N SER A 73 0.87 0.19 -4.50
CA SER A 73 0.81 -0.84 -5.54
C SER A 73 -0.50 -1.62 -5.52
N ASN A 74 -1.01 -2.01 -4.34
CA ASN A 74 -2.28 -2.73 -4.24
C ASN A 74 -3.48 -1.86 -4.64
N GLN A 75 -3.49 -0.59 -4.26
CA GLN A 75 -4.56 0.35 -4.64
C GLN A 75 -4.57 0.60 -6.15
N THR A 76 -3.43 1.01 -6.71
CA THR A 76 -3.29 1.28 -8.16
C THR A 76 -3.67 0.04 -8.98
N PHE A 77 -3.28 -1.14 -8.52
CA PHE A 77 -3.60 -2.37 -9.22
C PHE A 77 -5.10 -2.70 -9.18
N THR A 78 -5.73 -2.54 -8.02
CA THR A 78 -7.18 -2.77 -7.89
C THR A 78 -7.97 -1.81 -8.78
N GLU A 79 -7.57 -0.54 -8.83
CA GLU A 79 -8.18 0.46 -9.71
C GLU A 79 -7.97 0.14 -11.19
N LEU A 80 -6.74 -0.24 -11.58
CA LEU A 80 -6.44 -0.64 -12.95
C LEU A 80 -7.23 -1.88 -13.37
N SER A 81 -7.32 -2.88 -12.49
CA SER A 81 -8.10 -4.10 -12.71
C SER A 81 -9.58 -3.77 -12.91
N ASN A 82 -10.18 -3.00 -12.01
CA ASN A 82 -11.57 -2.54 -12.13
C ASN A 82 -11.83 -1.76 -13.43
N SER A 83 -10.92 -0.86 -13.79
CA SER A 83 -11.03 -0.06 -15.02
C SER A 83 -10.93 -0.92 -16.28
N LEU A 84 -9.94 -1.80 -16.35
CA LEU A 84 -9.75 -2.70 -17.49
C LEU A 84 -10.94 -3.64 -17.67
N ILE A 85 -11.47 -4.18 -16.57
CA ILE A 85 -12.62 -5.08 -16.57
C ILE A 85 -13.88 -4.35 -16.99
N SER A 86 -14.11 -3.14 -16.48
CA SER A 86 -15.24 -2.30 -16.90
C SER A 86 -15.16 -1.96 -18.39
N GLN A 87 -13.96 -1.65 -18.91
CA GLN A 87 -13.77 -1.39 -20.34
C GLN A 87 -14.01 -2.63 -21.21
N VAL A 88 -13.46 -3.77 -20.84
CA VAL A 88 -13.67 -5.05 -21.55
C VAL A 88 -15.15 -5.43 -21.51
N GLY A 89 -15.77 -5.33 -20.34
CA GLY A 89 -17.19 -5.56 -20.12
C GLY A 89 -18.06 -4.66 -21.00
N ASN A 90 -17.85 -3.36 -20.98
CA ASN A 90 -18.57 -2.40 -21.84
C ASN A 90 -18.35 -2.70 -23.33
N LYS A 91 -17.14 -3.06 -23.74
CA LYS A 91 -16.85 -3.45 -25.12
C LYS A 91 -17.63 -4.70 -25.53
N ILE A 92 -17.76 -5.69 -24.65
CA ILE A 92 -18.59 -6.88 -24.88
C ILE A 92 -20.06 -6.46 -25.05
N ILE A 93 -20.61 -5.70 -24.11
CA ILE A 93 -22.02 -5.26 -24.15
C ILE A 93 -22.32 -4.46 -25.43
N VAL A 94 -21.46 -3.52 -25.80
CA VAL A 94 -21.61 -2.73 -27.03
C VAL A 94 -21.55 -3.62 -28.27
N TYR A 95 -20.61 -4.56 -28.32
CA TYR A 95 -20.50 -5.49 -29.45
C TYR A 95 -21.73 -6.41 -29.56
N LEU A 96 -22.15 -7.03 -28.45
CA LEU A 96 -23.36 -7.87 -28.40
C LEU A 96 -24.60 -7.09 -28.87
N LYS A 97 -24.77 -5.85 -28.39
CA LYS A 97 -25.87 -4.98 -28.83
C LYS A 97 -25.78 -4.66 -30.32
N GLY A 98 -24.58 -4.34 -30.82
CA GLY A 98 -24.33 -4.03 -32.22
C GLY A 98 -24.63 -5.18 -33.17
N GLU A 99 -24.33 -6.42 -32.77
CA GLU A 99 -24.62 -7.61 -33.57
C GLU A 99 -26.09 -8.05 -33.46
N ILE A 100 -26.70 -8.00 -32.28
CA ILE A 100 -28.02 -8.59 -32.02
C ILE A 100 -29.18 -7.61 -32.28
N SER A 101 -28.97 -6.30 -32.10
CA SER A 101 -30.06 -5.33 -32.29
C SER A 101 -30.57 -5.26 -33.75
N PRO A 102 -29.72 -5.28 -34.80
CA PRO A 102 -30.15 -5.13 -36.18
C PRO A 102 -31.19 -6.16 -36.66
N ILE A 103 -31.16 -7.40 -36.16
CA ILE A 103 -32.16 -8.40 -36.55
C ILE A 103 -33.57 -8.05 -36.10
N SER A 104 -33.72 -7.36 -34.96
CA SER A 104 -35.02 -6.88 -34.50
C SER A 104 -35.56 -5.79 -35.42
N GLY A 105 -34.68 -4.89 -35.89
CA GLY A 105 -35.03 -3.83 -36.83
C GLY A 105 -35.58 -4.41 -38.12
N LEU A 106 -34.86 -5.34 -38.76
CA LEU A 106 -35.33 -5.94 -40.01
C LEU A 106 -36.63 -6.74 -39.80
N ALA A 107 -36.75 -7.54 -38.75
CA ALA A 107 -37.96 -8.32 -38.50
C ALA A 107 -39.19 -7.42 -38.31
N LYS A 108 -39.04 -6.32 -37.55
CA LYS A 108 -40.09 -5.31 -37.36
C LYS A 108 -40.44 -4.62 -38.68
N THR A 109 -39.45 -4.20 -39.48
CA THR A 109 -39.71 -3.59 -40.79
C THR A 109 -40.47 -4.53 -41.74
N ILE A 110 -40.09 -5.82 -41.80
CA ILE A 110 -40.83 -6.81 -42.60
C ILE A 110 -42.28 -6.92 -42.12
N ALA A 111 -42.50 -6.92 -40.80
CA ALA A 111 -43.83 -6.99 -40.22
C ALA A 111 -44.65 -5.73 -40.49
N GLU A 112 -44.07 -4.54 -40.33
CA GLU A 112 -44.71 -3.25 -40.61
C GLU A 112 -45.11 -3.14 -42.09
N ASP A 113 -44.22 -3.53 -43.01
CA ASP A 113 -44.50 -3.53 -44.45
C ASP A 113 -45.60 -4.54 -44.81
N PHE A 114 -45.67 -5.69 -44.13
CA PHE A 114 -46.77 -6.64 -44.32
C PHE A 114 -48.09 -6.09 -43.76
N ASN A 115 -48.07 -5.59 -42.53
CA ASN A 115 -49.25 -5.11 -41.81
C ASN A 115 -49.88 -3.88 -42.49
N SER A 116 -49.07 -3.08 -43.19
CA SER A 116 -49.52 -1.94 -43.99
C SER A 116 -49.97 -2.32 -45.41
N GLY A 117 -49.80 -3.59 -45.81
CA GLY A 117 -50.17 -4.08 -47.14
C GLY A 117 -49.15 -3.76 -48.24
N VAL A 118 -47.96 -3.26 -47.90
CA VAL A 118 -46.85 -3.02 -48.85
C VAL A 118 -46.36 -4.35 -49.44
N ILE A 119 -46.34 -5.40 -48.62
CA ILE A 119 -46.00 -6.76 -49.07
C ILE A 119 -47.13 -7.74 -48.80
N GLY A 120 -47.32 -8.69 -49.73
CA GLY A 120 -48.23 -9.81 -49.54
C GLY A 120 -47.56 -11.04 -48.93
N ARG A 121 -48.31 -12.15 -48.83
CA ARG A 121 -47.79 -13.43 -48.30
C ARG A 121 -46.60 -13.97 -49.11
N ARG A 122 -46.64 -13.81 -50.45
CA ARG A 122 -45.55 -14.19 -51.37
C ARG A 122 -44.49 -13.08 -51.46
N ALA A 123 -43.58 -13.05 -50.49
CA ALA A 123 -42.65 -11.93 -50.31
C ALA A 123 -41.22 -12.13 -50.84
N LEU A 124 -40.91 -13.20 -51.59
CA LEU A 124 -39.51 -13.53 -51.97
C LEU A 124 -38.75 -12.39 -52.67
N ASN A 125 -39.35 -11.71 -53.64
CA ASN A 125 -38.69 -10.60 -54.34
C ASN A 125 -38.38 -9.43 -53.40
N TYR A 126 -39.31 -9.13 -52.48
CA TYR A 126 -39.09 -8.10 -51.46
C TYR A 126 -37.98 -8.53 -50.48
N LEU A 127 -38.01 -9.78 -50.00
CA LEU A 127 -36.99 -10.31 -49.09
C LEU A 127 -35.60 -10.27 -49.73
N TRP A 128 -35.49 -10.51 -51.04
CA TRP A 128 -34.23 -10.36 -51.77
C TRP A 128 -33.63 -8.95 -51.62
N THR A 129 -34.42 -7.89 -51.82
CA THR A 129 -33.92 -6.51 -51.66
C THR A 129 -33.38 -6.22 -50.25
N LYS A 130 -33.92 -6.92 -49.23
CA LYS A 130 -33.41 -6.82 -47.85
C LYS A 130 -32.13 -7.63 -47.66
N ASN A 131 -31.99 -8.76 -48.36
CA ASN A 131 -30.76 -9.56 -48.34
C ASN A 131 -29.55 -8.74 -48.77
N GLU A 132 -29.68 -7.95 -49.85
CA GLU A 132 -28.58 -7.17 -50.43
C GLU A 132 -27.99 -6.17 -49.43
N ILE A 133 -28.82 -5.65 -48.53
CA ILE A 133 -28.45 -4.67 -47.51
C ILE A 133 -27.91 -5.35 -46.25
N TYR A 134 -28.63 -6.34 -45.71
CA TYR A 134 -28.38 -6.83 -44.35
C TYR A 134 -27.56 -8.13 -44.29
N ARG A 135 -27.72 -9.04 -45.26
CA ARG A 135 -27.01 -10.34 -45.33
C ARG A 135 -27.03 -11.18 -44.05
N PHE A 136 -28.14 -11.15 -43.29
CA PHE A 136 -28.28 -11.99 -42.09
C PHE A 136 -28.34 -13.49 -42.42
N SER A 137 -28.11 -14.33 -41.40
CA SER A 137 -28.05 -15.80 -41.57
C SER A 137 -29.36 -16.40 -42.07
N GLY A 138 -30.51 -15.77 -41.84
CA GLY A 138 -31.75 -16.10 -42.52
C GLY A 138 -32.87 -15.15 -42.16
N PHE A 139 -33.85 -15.01 -43.05
CA PHE A 139 -34.99 -14.12 -42.82
C PHE A 139 -36.16 -14.48 -43.74
N GLY A 140 -37.37 -14.22 -43.28
CA GLY A 140 -38.57 -14.50 -44.06
C GLY A 140 -39.88 -14.23 -43.35
N VAL A 141 -40.96 -14.61 -44.03
CA VAL A 141 -42.34 -14.56 -43.54
C VAL A 141 -42.88 -15.98 -43.38
N TYR A 142 -43.52 -16.23 -42.24
CA TYR A 142 -43.92 -17.56 -41.79
C TYR A 142 -45.38 -17.53 -41.33
N PHE A 143 -46.23 -18.30 -42.01
CA PHE A 143 -47.65 -18.47 -41.72
C PHE A 143 -47.90 -19.93 -41.32
N PRO A 144 -49.03 -20.28 -40.67
CA PRO A 144 -49.24 -21.63 -40.14
C PRO A 144 -48.98 -22.79 -41.12
N ASN A 145 -49.33 -22.59 -42.40
CA ASN A 145 -49.24 -23.61 -43.45
C ASN A 145 -48.37 -23.21 -44.65
N GLU A 146 -47.72 -22.05 -44.63
CA GLU A 146 -46.89 -21.56 -45.74
C GLU A 146 -45.76 -20.67 -45.22
N PHE A 147 -44.61 -20.64 -45.91
CA PHE A 147 -43.54 -19.71 -45.58
C PHE A 147 -42.59 -19.48 -46.76
N TYR A 148 -41.91 -18.34 -46.71
CA TYR A 148 -40.97 -17.88 -47.72
C TYR A 148 -39.77 -17.25 -47.02
N SER A 149 -38.57 -17.79 -47.24
CA SER A 149 -37.37 -17.28 -46.58
C SER A 149 -36.09 -17.52 -47.37
N TYR A 150 -35.13 -16.62 -47.20
CA TYR A 150 -33.73 -16.86 -47.57
C TYR A 150 -32.91 -17.23 -46.34
N THR A 151 -31.84 -17.98 -46.54
CA THR A 151 -30.91 -18.38 -45.49
C THR A 151 -29.51 -18.45 -46.08
N ASN A 152 -28.54 -17.83 -45.40
CA ASN A 152 -27.14 -18.02 -45.64
C ASN A 152 -26.64 -19.13 -44.71
N LEU A 153 -26.69 -20.36 -45.22
CA LEU A 153 -26.35 -21.57 -44.47
C LEU A 153 -24.83 -21.65 -44.29
N THR A 154 -24.37 -21.54 -43.05
CA THR A 154 -22.95 -21.76 -42.74
C THR A 154 -22.75 -23.23 -42.38
N TYR A 155 -21.95 -23.98 -43.14
CA TYR A 155 -21.62 -25.38 -42.85
C TYR A 155 -20.11 -25.58 -42.79
N PHE A 156 -19.65 -26.64 -42.14
CA PHE A 156 -18.23 -26.91 -41.97
C PHE A 156 -17.79 -28.09 -42.83
N LYS A 157 -16.87 -27.84 -43.77
CA LYS A 157 -16.21 -28.87 -44.57
C LYS A 157 -14.73 -28.92 -44.17
N ASN A 158 -14.27 -30.05 -43.65
CA ASN A 158 -12.90 -30.23 -43.13
C ASN A 158 -12.51 -29.17 -42.08
N GLY A 159 -13.46 -28.76 -41.22
CA GLY A 159 -13.23 -27.74 -40.19
C GLY A 159 -13.20 -26.29 -40.71
N VAL A 160 -13.39 -26.05 -42.01
CA VAL A 160 -13.47 -24.71 -42.60
C VAL A 160 -14.93 -24.34 -42.82
N SER A 161 -15.33 -23.16 -42.33
CA SER A 161 -16.67 -22.61 -42.54
C SER A 161 -16.86 -22.24 -44.02
N ASN A 162 -17.86 -22.83 -44.66
CA ASN A 162 -18.34 -22.48 -45.99
C ASN A 162 -19.76 -21.94 -45.88
N GLN A 163 -20.15 -21.10 -46.82
CA GLN A 163 -21.47 -20.50 -46.87
C GLN A 163 -22.19 -20.91 -48.15
N GLN A 164 -23.50 -21.14 -48.04
CA GLN A 164 -24.38 -21.45 -49.15
C GLN A 164 -25.65 -20.61 -49.02
N PHE A 165 -25.97 -19.86 -50.07
CA PHE A 165 -27.20 -19.10 -50.12
C PHE A 165 -28.35 -19.97 -50.61
N ILE A 166 -29.32 -20.20 -49.74
CA ILE A 166 -30.47 -21.08 -49.99
C ILE A 166 -31.79 -20.35 -49.78
N MET A 167 -32.80 -20.80 -50.50
CA MET A 167 -34.16 -20.33 -50.39
C MET A 167 -35.07 -21.48 -49.97
N TYR A 168 -35.85 -21.26 -48.91
CA TYR A 168 -36.93 -22.16 -48.53
C TYR A 168 -38.25 -21.67 -49.10
N TYR A 169 -38.96 -22.58 -49.73
CA TYR A 169 -40.19 -22.33 -50.45
C TYR A 169 -41.26 -23.34 -50.02
N LYS A 170 -42.30 -22.85 -49.35
CA LYS A 170 -43.48 -23.64 -49.00
C LYS A 170 -44.75 -22.82 -49.24
N PRO A 171 -45.41 -22.94 -50.39
CA PRO A 171 -46.72 -22.34 -50.61
C PRO A 171 -47.83 -23.10 -49.87
N GLU A 172 -48.97 -22.46 -49.70
CA GLU A 172 -50.19 -23.09 -49.20
C GLU A 172 -50.58 -24.31 -50.06
N GLY A 173 -51.00 -25.40 -49.40
CA GLY A 173 -51.36 -26.67 -50.04
C GLY A 173 -50.21 -27.65 -50.29
N MET A 174 -48.94 -27.23 -50.19
CA MET A 174 -47.80 -28.15 -50.29
C MET A 174 -47.63 -28.94 -48.99
N ILE A 175 -47.37 -30.26 -49.07
CA ILE A 175 -47.20 -31.11 -47.88
C ILE A 175 -45.88 -30.79 -47.17
N GLY A 176 -44.77 -30.79 -47.91
CA GLY A 176 -43.44 -30.54 -47.37
C GLY A 176 -42.84 -29.22 -47.81
N VAL A 177 -41.51 -29.17 -47.95
CA VAL A 177 -40.74 -27.95 -48.20
C VAL A 177 -39.73 -28.19 -49.31
N GLU A 178 -39.72 -27.28 -50.28
CA GLU A 178 -38.64 -27.22 -51.25
C GLU A 178 -37.54 -26.26 -50.76
N VAL A 179 -36.31 -26.73 -50.82
CA VAL A 179 -35.11 -25.95 -50.55
C VAL A 179 -34.34 -25.84 -51.86
N TRP A 180 -34.05 -24.62 -52.27
CA TRP A 180 -33.37 -24.30 -53.51
C TRP A 180 -32.05 -23.62 -53.22
N TYR A 181 -31.03 -23.88 -54.04
CA TYR A 181 -29.93 -22.94 -54.18
C TYR A 181 -30.48 -21.64 -54.78
N ALA A 182 -30.16 -20.53 -54.13
CA ALA A 182 -30.54 -19.20 -54.58
C ALA A 182 -29.33 -18.53 -55.23
N ASN A 183 -29.56 -17.83 -56.33
CA ASN A 183 -28.51 -17.05 -56.99
C ASN A 183 -28.14 -15.86 -56.11
N GLU A 184 -26.84 -15.69 -55.83
CA GLU A 184 -26.33 -14.61 -54.98
C GLU A 184 -26.38 -13.22 -55.65
N THR A 185 -26.80 -13.13 -56.91
CA THR A 185 -26.91 -11.86 -57.65
C THR A 185 -28.34 -11.33 -57.70
N ASP A 186 -29.35 -12.21 -57.72
CA ASP A 186 -30.76 -11.81 -57.92
C ASP A 186 -31.77 -12.61 -57.06
N GLY A 187 -31.32 -13.55 -56.24
CA GLY A 187 -32.17 -14.40 -55.39
C GLY A 187 -32.97 -15.47 -56.13
N SER A 188 -32.80 -15.61 -57.46
CA SER A 188 -33.57 -16.57 -58.26
C SER A 188 -33.25 -18.03 -57.94
N LYS A 189 -34.19 -18.93 -58.25
CA LYS A 189 -34.02 -20.39 -58.11
C LYS A 189 -32.96 -20.89 -59.10
N VAL A 190 -31.89 -21.51 -58.60
CA VAL A 190 -30.85 -22.13 -59.44
C VAL A 190 -31.13 -23.63 -59.61
N SER A 191 -31.08 -24.38 -58.52
CA SER A 191 -31.32 -25.83 -58.52
C SER A 191 -31.85 -26.29 -57.17
N ILE A 192 -32.47 -27.47 -57.13
CA ILE A 192 -33.03 -28.02 -55.89
C ILE A 192 -31.86 -28.48 -54.99
N PHE A 193 -31.80 -27.90 -53.79
CA PHE A 193 -30.90 -28.34 -52.72
C PHE A 193 -31.47 -29.57 -52.01
N SER A 194 -32.76 -29.52 -51.66
CA SER A 194 -33.48 -30.59 -50.99
C SER A 194 -34.98 -30.46 -51.27
N ASN A 195 -35.66 -31.59 -51.45
CA ASN A 195 -37.11 -31.63 -51.53
C ASN A 195 -37.64 -32.54 -50.41
N GLN A 196 -38.18 -31.92 -49.36
CA GLN A 196 -38.75 -32.63 -48.23
C GLN A 196 -40.20 -32.95 -48.55
N THR A 197 -40.56 -34.24 -48.56
CA THR A 197 -41.93 -34.69 -48.84
C THR A 197 -42.75 -34.96 -47.57
N THR A 198 -42.12 -34.88 -46.40
CA THR A 198 -42.79 -35.05 -45.11
C THR A 198 -43.63 -33.83 -44.73
N PRO A 199 -44.77 -34.00 -44.04
CA PRO A 199 -45.59 -32.88 -43.59
C PRO A 199 -44.78 -31.86 -42.80
N PHE A 200 -44.75 -30.61 -43.29
CA PHE A 200 -44.06 -29.51 -42.63
C PHE A 200 -45.07 -28.46 -42.19
N ILE A 201 -45.57 -28.55 -40.96
CA ILE A 201 -46.51 -27.57 -40.41
C ILE A 201 -45.72 -26.50 -39.66
N VAL A 202 -45.80 -25.25 -40.11
CA VAL A 202 -45.00 -24.14 -39.58
C VAL A 202 -45.43 -23.79 -38.16
N SER A 203 -46.73 -23.79 -37.89
CA SER A 203 -47.27 -23.47 -36.56
C SER A 203 -46.89 -24.47 -35.47
N GLN A 204 -46.43 -25.66 -35.84
CA GLN A 204 -45.94 -26.70 -34.92
C GLN A 204 -44.42 -26.63 -34.71
N ARG A 205 -43.71 -25.73 -35.40
CA ARG A 205 -42.25 -25.59 -35.24
C ARG A 205 -41.94 -24.82 -33.96
N ASP A 206 -40.91 -25.26 -33.26
CA ASP A 206 -40.46 -24.68 -31.99
C ASP A 206 -40.34 -23.15 -32.06
N TYR A 207 -39.75 -22.62 -33.13
CA TYR A 207 -39.59 -21.17 -33.26
C TYR A 207 -40.93 -20.43 -33.30
N TYR A 208 -41.97 -21.01 -33.90
CA TYR A 208 -43.29 -20.39 -34.03
C TYR A 208 -44.05 -20.48 -32.70
N VAL A 209 -44.05 -21.66 -32.09
CA VAL A 209 -44.68 -21.91 -30.79
C VAL A 209 -44.07 -21.03 -29.70
N THR A 210 -42.74 -20.98 -29.62
CA THR A 210 -42.01 -20.16 -28.66
C THR A 210 -42.26 -18.67 -28.89
N SER A 211 -42.26 -18.19 -30.15
CA SER A 211 -42.58 -16.79 -30.44
C SER A 211 -43.98 -16.41 -29.99
N MET A 212 -45.00 -17.24 -30.30
CA MET A 212 -46.37 -16.97 -29.86
C MET A 212 -46.46 -16.91 -28.33
N LYS A 213 -45.85 -17.87 -27.63
CA LYS A 213 -45.75 -17.87 -26.18
C LYS A 213 -45.09 -16.60 -25.64
N TYR A 214 -43.98 -16.16 -26.24
CA TYR A 214 -43.24 -14.98 -25.79
C TYR A 214 -43.97 -13.67 -26.08
N PHE A 215 -44.70 -13.58 -27.18
CA PHE A 215 -45.55 -12.43 -27.43
C PHE A 215 -46.59 -12.23 -26.32
N ASP A 216 -47.19 -13.31 -25.86
CA ASP A 216 -48.20 -13.28 -24.79
C ASP A 216 -47.55 -13.07 -23.42
N LEU A 217 -46.41 -13.71 -23.15
CA LEU A 217 -45.70 -13.57 -21.88
C LEU A 217 -45.19 -12.14 -21.66
N TYR A 218 -44.60 -11.53 -22.70
CA TYR A 218 -43.99 -10.21 -22.61
C TYR A 218 -44.91 -9.07 -23.07
N GLN A 219 -46.12 -9.39 -23.56
CA GLN A 219 -47.11 -8.43 -24.08
C GLN A 219 -46.51 -7.51 -25.16
N ARG A 220 -45.80 -8.12 -26.13
CA ARG A 220 -45.11 -7.42 -27.21
C ARG A 220 -45.49 -8.00 -28.57
N ASP A 221 -45.38 -7.15 -29.60
CA ASP A 221 -45.56 -7.55 -31.00
C ASP A 221 -44.28 -8.12 -31.62
N GLY A 222 -43.14 -7.99 -30.93
CA GLY A 222 -41.84 -8.49 -31.35
C GLY A 222 -41.04 -9.03 -30.16
N VAL A 223 -40.33 -10.15 -30.35
CA VAL A 223 -39.54 -10.82 -29.31
C VAL A 223 -38.31 -11.52 -29.88
N TYR A 224 -37.23 -11.54 -29.10
CA TYR A 224 -36.12 -12.47 -29.28
C TYR A 224 -36.55 -13.87 -28.87
N GLY A 225 -36.23 -14.86 -29.70
CA GLY A 225 -36.48 -16.27 -29.42
C GLY A 225 -35.27 -16.99 -28.85
N ASP A 226 -35.49 -18.25 -28.48
CA ASP A 226 -34.43 -19.10 -27.94
C ASP A 226 -33.39 -19.43 -29.01
N THR A 227 -32.15 -19.64 -28.57
CA THR A 227 -31.10 -20.02 -29.51
C THR A 227 -31.21 -21.51 -29.82
N TYR A 228 -30.93 -21.87 -31.08
CA TYR A 228 -31.09 -23.24 -31.56
C TYR A 228 -30.03 -23.56 -32.62
N ILE A 229 -29.79 -24.85 -32.85
CA ILE A 229 -28.85 -25.31 -33.87
C ILE A 229 -29.62 -25.57 -35.16
N VAL A 230 -29.21 -24.92 -36.25
CA VAL A 230 -29.72 -25.23 -37.59
C VAL A 230 -29.06 -26.53 -38.06
N THR A 231 -29.85 -27.46 -38.61
CA THR A 231 -29.34 -28.74 -39.13
C THR A 231 -28.17 -28.52 -40.10
N ASN A 232 -27.06 -29.22 -39.87
CA ASN A 232 -25.80 -29.09 -40.63
C ASN A 232 -25.17 -27.69 -40.60
N SER A 233 -25.49 -26.86 -39.60
CA SER A 233 -25.03 -25.49 -39.50
C SER A 233 -24.65 -25.08 -38.08
N THR A 234 -24.48 -23.78 -37.85
CA THR A 234 -24.07 -23.18 -36.56
C THR A 234 -25.27 -22.98 -35.63
N SER A 235 -24.98 -22.71 -34.36
CA SER A 235 -25.94 -22.12 -33.44
C SER A 235 -26.39 -20.75 -33.95
N VAL A 236 -27.70 -20.52 -33.94
CA VAL A 236 -28.32 -19.25 -34.32
C VAL A 236 -29.24 -18.78 -33.21
N MET A 237 -29.52 -17.49 -33.21
CA MET A 237 -30.65 -16.92 -32.48
C MET A 237 -31.54 -16.18 -33.46
N TYR A 238 -32.75 -15.81 -33.02
CA TYR A 238 -33.70 -15.16 -33.90
C TYR A 238 -34.52 -14.09 -33.20
N TYR A 239 -35.04 -13.16 -33.99
CA TYR A 239 -36.09 -12.24 -33.60
C TYR A 239 -37.33 -12.54 -34.44
N SER A 240 -38.51 -12.43 -33.84
CA SER A 240 -39.78 -12.57 -34.55
C SER A 240 -40.72 -11.43 -34.24
N ALA A 241 -41.51 -11.01 -35.23
CA ALA A 241 -42.55 -10.00 -35.06
C ALA A 241 -43.89 -10.48 -35.65
N LYS A 242 -45.00 -10.08 -35.02
CA LYS A 242 -46.36 -10.45 -35.42
C LYS A 242 -46.72 -9.85 -36.78
N LEU A 243 -47.23 -10.70 -37.66
CA LEU A 243 -47.92 -10.30 -38.88
C LEU A 243 -49.42 -10.27 -38.59
N PHE A 244 -50.04 -9.11 -38.78
CA PHE A 244 -51.47 -8.91 -38.66
C PHE A 244 -52.15 -8.98 -40.03
N ASP A 245 -53.41 -9.38 -40.05
CA ASP A 245 -54.24 -9.28 -41.24
C ASP A 245 -54.25 -7.81 -41.73
N PRO A 246 -53.72 -7.52 -42.93
CA PRO A 246 -53.54 -6.14 -43.39
C PRO A 246 -54.88 -5.45 -43.68
N VAL A 247 -55.92 -6.20 -44.06
CA VAL A 247 -57.24 -5.64 -44.34
C VAL A 247 -57.90 -5.19 -43.04
N LEU A 248 -57.90 -6.06 -42.04
CA LEU A 248 -58.43 -5.73 -40.72
C LEU A 248 -57.61 -4.62 -40.05
N TYR A 249 -56.28 -4.71 -40.14
CA TYR A 249 -55.39 -3.71 -39.54
C TYR A 249 -55.54 -2.33 -40.19
N ALA A 250 -55.70 -2.25 -41.51
CA ALA A 250 -55.96 -0.99 -42.21
C ALA A 250 -57.34 -0.41 -41.90
N ALA A 251 -58.38 -1.25 -41.82
CA ALA A 251 -59.76 -0.81 -41.60
C ALA A 251 -60.00 -0.23 -40.20
N ASN A 252 -59.51 -0.89 -39.15
CA ASN A 252 -59.85 -0.52 -37.77
C ASN A 252 -58.72 -0.77 -36.76
N LYS A 253 -57.47 -1.00 -37.21
CA LYS A 253 -56.32 -1.34 -36.35
C LYS A 253 -56.51 -2.62 -35.52
N THR A 254 -57.41 -3.52 -35.93
CA THR A 254 -57.56 -4.83 -35.28
C THR A 254 -56.32 -5.69 -35.50
N LYS A 255 -55.71 -6.13 -34.40
CA LYS A 255 -54.50 -6.96 -34.39
C LYS A 255 -54.84 -8.46 -34.50
N SER A 256 -55.35 -8.89 -35.65
CA SER A 256 -55.59 -10.31 -35.93
C SER A 256 -54.30 -10.97 -36.44
N VAL A 257 -53.64 -11.80 -35.64
CA VAL A 257 -52.35 -12.41 -36.01
C VAL A 257 -52.55 -13.51 -37.06
N VAL A 258 -51.86 -13.38 -38.20
CA VAL A 258 -51.91 -14.35 -39.31
C VAL A 258 -50.58 -15.08 -39.52
N GLY A 259 -49.48 -14.59 -38.93
CA GLY A 259 -48.15 -15.15 -39.09
C GLY A 259 -47.09 -14.41 -38.29
N ILE A 260 -45.82 -14.70 -38.58
CA ILE A 260 -44.65 -14.01 -38.02
C ILE A 260 -43.64 -13.68 -39.13
N SER A 261 -42.99 -12.52 -39.04
CA SER A 261 -41.68 -12.34 -39.66
C SER A 261 -40.64 -12.93 -38.73
N LYS A 262 -39.58 -13.53 -39.28
CA LYS A 262 -38.46 -14.05 -38.49
C LYS A 262 -37.15 -13.71 -39.17
N VAL A 263 -36.18 -13.26 -38.37
CA VAL A 263 -34.81 -12.99 -38.79
C VAL A 263 -33.85 -13.70 -37.85
N ASN A 264 -32.93 -14.48 -38.40
CA ASN A 264 -31.91 -15.25 -37.71
C ASN A 264 -30.54 -14.58 -37.82
N ILE A 265 -29.76 -14.63 -36.75
CA ILE A 265 -28.31 -14.33 -36.75
C ILE A 265 -27.51 -15.52 -36.26
N SER A 266 -26.38 -15.79 -36.91
CA SER A 266 -25.42 -16.79 -36.46
C SER A 266 -24.66 -16.28 -35.24
N LEU A 267 -24.55 -17.12 -34.21
CA LEU A 267 -23.75 -16.80 -33.03
C LEU A 267 -22.24 -16.88 -33.31
N LEU A 268 -21.83 -17.39 -34.47
CA LEU A 268 -20.41 -17.57 -34.83
C LEU A 268 -19.61 -16.26 -34.79
N SER A 269 -20.20 -15.13 -35.21
CA SER A 269 -19.52 -13.82 -35.13
C SER A 269 -19.28 -13.41 -33.68
N ILE A 270 -20.26 -13.64 -32.81
CA ILE A 270 -20.16 -13.39 -31.37
C ILE A 270 -19.11 -14.32 -30.74
N GLU A 271 -19.15 -15.61 -31.04
CA GLU A 271 -18.14 -16.58 -30.57
C GLU A 271 -16.73 -16.19 -31.01
N ARG A 272 -16.52 -15.81 -32.27
CA ARG A 272 -15.23 -15.34 -32.80
C ARG A 272 -14.74 -14.09 -32.08
N PHE A 273 -15.61 -13.10 -31.90
CA PHE A 273 -15.26 -11.90 -31.15
C PHE A 273 -14.86 -12.24 -29.71
N LEU A 274 -15.66 -13.02 -28.99
CA LEU A 274 -15.37 -13.42 -27.61
C LEU A 274 -14.06 -14.21 -27.51
N SER A 275 -13.78 -15.09 -28.47
CA SER A 275 -12.53 -15.86 -28.55
C SER A 275 -11.28 -14.99 -28.72
N SER A 276 -11.43 -13.80 -29.29
CA SER A 276 -10.33 -12.84 -29.49
C SER A 276 -10.01 -12.00 -28.26
N LEU A 277 -10.91 -11.99 -27.26
CA LEU A 277 -10.74 -11.18 -26.06
C LEU A 277 -9.66 -11.78 -25.16
N LYS A 278 -8.79 -10.90 -24.65
CA LYS A 278 -7.79 -11.23 -23.64
C LYS A 278 -8.06 -10.40 -22.40
N LEU A 279 -8.21 -11.08 -21.26
CA LEU A 279 -8.24 -10.44 -19.96
C LEU A 279 -6.83 -10.36 -19.37
N LEU A 280 -6.73 -9.76 -18.18
CA LEU A 280 -5.52 -9.74 -17.39
C LEU A 280 -4.97 -11.16 -17.18
N GLY A 281 -3.70 -11.37 -17.53
CA GLY A 281 -3.01 -12.65 -17.37
C GLY A 281 -3.70 -13.80 -18.11
N ASN A 282 -4.01 -14.86 -17.38
CA ASN A 282 -4.75 -16.02 -17.86
C ASN A 282 -6.26 -15.89 -17.61
N GLY A 283 -6.78 -14.71 -17.30
CA GLY A 283 -8.23 -14.49 -17.18
C GLY A 283 -9.00 -14.82 -18.47
N TYR A 284 -10.31 -15.00 -18.34
CA TYR A 284 -11.19 -15.35 -19.46
C TYR A 284 -12.61 -14.78 -19.33
N VAL A 285 -13.32 -14.73 -20.46
CA VAL A 285 -14.73 -14.33 -20.57
C VAL A 285 -15.60 -15.53 -20.86
N LEU A 286 -16.78 -15.58 -20.24
CA LEU A 286 -17.87 -16.46 -20.62
C LEU A 286 -19.15 -15.65 -20.80
N VAL A 287 -19.89 -15.90 -21.87
CA VAL A 287 -21.22 -15.36 -22.10
C VAL A 287 -22.21 -16.52 -22.15
N SER A 288 -23.31 -16.36 -21.43
CA SER A 288 -24.32 -17.41 -21.27
C SER A 288 -25.72 -16.84 -21.25
N GLU A 289 -26.70 -17.65 -21.61
CA GLU A 289 -28.09 -17.37 -21.36
C GLU A 289 -28.43 -17.43 -19.86
N SER A 290 -29.57 -16.85 -19.50
CA SER A 290 -30.16 -17.04 -18.16
C SER A 290 -30.43 -18.51 -17.81
N SER A 291 -30.58 -19.38 -18.80
CA SER A 291 -30.70 -20.84 -18.65
C SER A 291 -29.40 -21.54 -18.22
N GLY A 292 -28.25 -20.86 -18.32
CA GLY A 292 -26.92 -21.43 -18.10
C GLY A 292 -26.29 -22.05 -19.34
N MET A 293 -26.95 -22.01 -20.50
CA MET A 293 -26.37 -22.46 -21.77
C MET A 293 -25.37 -21.43 -22.31
N VAL A 294 -24.21 -21.90 -22.77
CA VAL A 294 -23.13 -21.02 -23.23
C VAL A 294 -23.46 -20.44 -24.61
N ILE A 295 -23.24 -19.14 -24.76
CA ILE A 295 -23.26 -18.42 -26.05
C ILE A 295 -21.86 -18.38 -26.66
N GLY A 296 -20.83 -18.19 -25.83
CA GLY A 296 -19.44 -18.20 -26.26
C GLY A 296 -18.51 -17.73 -25.15
N GLY A 297 -17.21 -17.67 -25.42
CA GLY A 297 -16.22 -17.20 -24.47
C GLY A 297 -14.83 -17.09 -25.07
N SER A 298 -13.88 -16.59 -24.27
CA SER A 298 -12.48 -16.49 -24.68
C SER A 298 -11.69 -17.80 -24.50
N ILE A 299 -12.37 -18.85 -24.02
CA ILE A 299 -11.86 -20.21 -23.87
C ILE A 299 -12.66 -21.15 -24.77
N ASN A 300 -12.23 -22.41 -24.88
CA ASN A 300 -13.01 -23.39 -25.62
C ASN A 300 -14.35 -23.63 -24.92
N THR A 301 -15.41 -23.18 -25.58
CA THR A 301 -16.81 -23.23 -25.11
C THR A 301 -17.66 -24.19 -25.93
N THR A 302 -17.03 -24.98 -26.80
CA THR A 302 -17.74 -25.97 -27.64
C THR A 302 -17.83 -27.31 -26.93
N ALA A 303 -18.94 -28.04 -27.15
CA ALA A 303 -19.03 -29.44 -26.72
C ALA A 303 -17.98 -30.31 -27.44
N LEU A 304 -17.78 -31.55 -26.99
CA LEU A 304 -16.79 -32.48 -27.57
C LEU A 304 -16.95 -32.70 -29.09
N ASN A 305 -18.18 -32.56 -29.60
CA ASN A 305 -18.48 -32.66 -31.04
C ASN A 305 -18.21 -31.36 -31.82
N LYS A 306 -17.70 -30.30 -31.17
CA LYS A 306 -17.36 -28.98 -31.70
C LYS A 306 -18.50 -28.20 -32.37
N ILE A 307 -19.74 -28.68 -32.26
CA ILE A 307 -20.92 -28.12 -32.93
C ILE A 307 -22.01 -27.80 -31.90
N SER A 308 -22.18 -28.66 -30.89
CA SER A 308 -23.21 -28.48 -29.87
C SER A 308 -22.81 -27.44 -28.84
N ARG A 309 -23.82 -26.69 -28.40
CA ARG A 309 -23.72 -25.82 -27.23
C ARG A 309 -23.60 -26.68 -25.97
N VAL A 310 -22.83 -26.20 -25.01
CA VAL A 310 -22.58 -26.85 -23.74
C VAL A 310 -23.14 -26.01 -22.60
N SER A 311 -23.53 -26.64 -21.51
CA SER A 311 -23.87 -25.93 -20.28
C SER A 311 -22.62 -25.28 -19.67
N LEU A 312 -22.77 -24.12 -19.04
CA LEU A 312 -21.69 -23.47 -18.27
C LEU A 312 -21.03 -24.43 -17.27
N PHE A 313 -21.82 -25.33 -16.69
CA PHE A 313 -21.40 -26.28 -15.65
C PHE A 313 -20.60 -27.48 -16.19
N GLU A 314 -20.59 -27.67 -17.51
CA GLU A 314 -19.95 -28.79 -18.20
C GLU A 314 -18.68 -28.36 -18.96
N LEU A 315 -18.31 -27.08 -18.88
CA LEU A 315 -17.09 -26.57 -19.49
C LEU A 315 -15.84 -27.23 -18.88
N THR A 316 -15.01 -27.84 -19.72
CA THR A 316 -13.77 -28.49 -19.27
C THR A 316 -12.55 -27.58 -19.37
N ASP A 317 -12.55 -26.62 -20.31
CA ASP A 317 -11.41 -25.73 -20.49
C ASP A 317 -11.23 -24.83 -19.26
N ARG A 318 -9.97 -24.73 -18.79
CA ARG A 318 -9.56 -24.02 -17.57
C ARG A 318 -10.36 -24.38 -16.31
N ASN A 319 -10.98 -25.56 -16.29
CA ASN A 319 -11.90 -26.01 -15.23
C ASN A 319 -13.08 -25.06 -14.99
N ALA A 320 -13.48 -24.30 -16.01
CA ALA A 320 -14.54 -23.31 -15.89
C ALA A 320 -15.86 -23.91 -15.40
N GLY A 321 -16.21 -25.13 -15.80
CA GLY A 321 -17.43 -25.79 -15.37
C GLY A 321 -17.44 -26.13 -13.88
N ILE A 322 -16.29 -26.49 -13.30
CA ILE A 322 -16.15 -26.71 -11.86
C ILE A 322 -16.31 -25.39 -11.12
N LEU A 323 -15.63 -24.34 -11.59
CA LEU A 323 -15.77 -22.99 -11.01
C LEU A 323 -17.22 -22.50 -11.04
N MET A 324 -17.93 -22.66 -12.17
CA MET A 324 -19.33 -22.23 -12.30
C MET A 324 -20.26 -23.05 -11.38
N LYS A 325 -19.97 -24.33 -11.15
CA LYS A 325 -20.70 -25.16 -10.16
C LYS A 325 -20.46 -24.65 -8.74
N ASP A 326 -19.22 -24.32 -8.38
CA ASP A 326 -18.90 -23.80 -7.05
C ASP A 326 -19.55 -22.43 -6.79
N ILE A 327 -19.64 -21.57 -7.81
CA ILE A 327 -20.38 -20.32 -7.76
C ILE A 327 -21.87 -20.58 -7.53
N ALA A 328 -22.48 -21.48 -8.30
CA ALA A 328 -23.88 -21.84 -8.13
C ALA A 328 -24.14 -22.44 -6.74
N ASN A 329 -23.25 -23.30 -6.23
CA ASN A 329 -23.38 -23.86 -4.88
C ASN A 329 -23.30 -22.78 -3.79
N LYS A 330 -22.46 -21.75 -3.96
CA LYS A 330 -22.30 -20.66 -3.00
C LYS A 330 -23.48 -19.70 -2.97
N TYR A 331 -24.07 -19.37 -4.13
CA TYR A 331 -25.12 -18.34 -4.25
C TYR A 331 -26.51 -18.90 -4.62
N GLY A 332 -26.64 -20.23 -4.75
CA GLY A 332 -27.85 -20.94 -5.17
C GLY A 332 -28.09 -20.85 -6.68
N ALA A 333 -28.57 -19.70 -7.15
CA ALA A 333 -28.79 -19.43 -8.57
C ALA A 333 -27.72 -18.48 -9.11
N LEU A 334 -27.28 -18.70 -10.36
CA LEU A 334 -26.36 -17.80 -11.06
C LEU A 334 -26.90 -16.35 -11.13
N SER A 335 -28.22 -16.19 -11.20
CA SER A 335 -28.89 -14.90 -11.17
C SER A 335 -28.67 -14.10 -9.88
N ASN A 336 -28.40 -14.78 -8.76
CA ASN A 336 -28.24 -14.18 -7.42
C ASN A 336 -26.79 -13.82 -7.10
N THR A 337 -25.86 -14.09 -8.03
CA THR A 337 -24.45 -13.77 -7.83
C THR A 337 -24.22 -12.25 -7.84
N PRO A 338 -23.39 -11.71 -6.93
CA PRO A 338 -23.02 -10.30 -6.94
C PRO A 338 -22.29 -9.89 -8.23
N ASP A 339 -22.28 -8.59 -8.53
CA ASP A 339 -21.58 -8.03 -9.70
C ASP A 339 -20.07 -8.24 -9.64
N SER A 340 -19.49 -8.29 -8.45
CA SER A 340 -18.09 -8.68 -8.25
C SER A 340 -17.91 -9.47 -6.95
N PHE A 341 -17.13 -10.54 -7.01
CA PHE A 341 -16.85 -11.36 -5.83
C PHE A 341 -15.59 -12.21 -6.00
N GLN A 342 -15.08 -12.72 -4.88
CA GLN A 342 -13.98 -13.68 -4.86
C GLN A 342 -14.48 -15.07 -4.44
N ILE A 343 -13.87 -16.10 -5.03
CA ILE A 343 -14.15 -17.50 -4.73
C ILE A 343 -12.88 -18.33 -4.91
N ASN A 344 -12.64 -19.25 -3.96
CA ASN A 344 -11.65 -20.30 -4.11
C ASN A 344 -12.32 -21.53 -4.72
N SER A 345 -11.75 -22.06 -5.80
CA SER A 345 -12.22 -23.28 -6.46
C SER A 345 -10.99 -24.13 -6.78
N MET A 346 -10.98 -25.37 -6.29
CA MET A 346 -9.86 -26.30 -6.42
C MET A 346 -8.50 -25.73 -5.98
N GLY A 347 -8.50 -24.91 -4.92
CA GLY A 347 -7.28 -24.30 -4.39
C GLY A 347 -6.77 -23.09 -5.19
N VAL A 348 -7.51 -22.64 -6.22
CA VAL A 348 -7.20 -21.43 -6.97
C VAL A 348 -8.18 -20.32 -6.58
N ASP A 349 -7.64 -19.16 -6.24
CA ASP A 349 -8.43 -17.96 -5.93
C ASP A 349 -8.78 -17.21 -7.22
N TYR A 350 -10.07 -16.97 -7.41
CA TYR A 350 -10.61 -16.24 -8.54
C TYR A 350 -11.26 -14.94 -8.07
N LEU A 351 -11.08 -13.89 -8.87
CA LEU A 351 -11.86 -12.68 -8.83
C LEU A 351 -12.78 -12.66 -10.05
N ILE A 352 -14.08 -12.57 -9.81
CA ILE A 352 -15.11 -12.71 -10.84
C ILE A 352 -15.93 -11.44 -10.89
N TYR A 353 -16.15 -10.95 -12.11
CA TYR A 353 -17.07 -9.86 -12.38
C TYR A 353 -18.19 -10.38 -13.27
N ARG A 354 -19.42 -10.10 -12.87
CA ARG A 354 -20.63 -10.41 -13.61
C ARG A 354 -21.23 -9.13 -14.14
N MET A 355 -21.60 -9.15 -15.41
CA MET A 355 -22.42 -8.13 -16.04
C MET A 355 -23.64 -8.77 -16.69
N ASN A 356 -24.76 -8.06 -16.68
CA ASN A 356 -25.97 -8.49 -17.36
C ASN A 356 -26.08 -7.76 -18.71
N PHE A 357 -26.33 -8.52 -19.77
CA PHE A 357 -26.68 -8.01 -21.08
C PHE A 357 -28.18 -8.16 -21.28
N GLU A 358 -28.89 -7.04 -21.32
CA GLU A 358 -30.34 -7.01 -21.52
C GLU A 358 -30.70 -6.29 -22.82
N LEU A 359 -31.54 -6.93 -23.63
CA LEU A 359 -32.06 -6.37 -24.86
C LEU A 359 -33.50 -6.84 -25.10
N GLU A 360 -34.47 -5.95 -24.88
CA GLU A 360 -35.90 -6.29 -24.88
C GLU A 360 -36.25 -7.42 -23.91
N ASN A 361 -36.57 -8.62 -24.42
CA ASN A 361 -36.86 -9.82 -23.61
C ASN A 361 -35.66 -10.78 -23.50
N LEU A 362 -34.52 -10.41 -24.07
CA LEU A 362 -33.28 -11.18 -24.01
C LEU A 362 -32.47 -10.77 -22.76
N SER A 363 -32.06 -11.73 -21.94
CA SER A 363 -31.15 -11.51 -20.82
C SER A 363 -30.07 -12.58 -20.78
N TRP A 364 -28.82 -12.14 -20.93
CA TRP A 364 -27.61 -12.95 -20.91
C TRP A 364 -26.66 -12.49 -19.81
N ASN A 365 -25.89 -13.43 -19.25
CA ASN A 365 -24.87 -13.16 -18.26
C ASN A 365 -23.48 -13.21 -18.90
N VAL A 366 -22.70 -12.17 -18.64
CA VAL A 366 -21.29 -12.05 -19.00
C VAL A 366 -20.46 -12.21 -17.74
N TYR A 367 -19.64 -13.26 -17.68
CA TYR A 367 -18.69 -13.51 -16.60
C TYR A 367 -17.28 -13.20 -17.09
N MET A 368 -16.56 -12.40 -16.30
CA MET A 368 -15.15 -12.10 -16.46
C MET A 368 -14.41 -12.73 -15.28
N VAL A 369 -13.66 -13.78 -15.55
CA VAL A 369 -12.94 -14.57 -14.55
C VAL A 369 -11.46 -14.22 -14.59
N ILE A 370 -10.90 -13.85 -13.44
CA ILE A 370 -9.50 -13.46 -13.30
C ILE A 370 -8.87 -14.27 -12.18
N TYR A 371 -7.64 -14.72 -12.39
CA TYR A 371 -6.86 -15.42 -11.38
C TYR A 371 -6.26 -14.39 -10.41
N MET A 372 -6.47 -14.57 -9.10
CA MET A 372 -5.94 -13.66 -8.10
C MET A 372 -4.40 -13.68 -8.05
N GLU A 373 -3.77 -14.77 -8.50
CA GLU A 373 -2.33 -14.84 -8.73
C GLU A 373 -1.88 -13.80 -9.77
N ASP A 374 -2.58 -13.68 -10.89
CA ASP A 374 -2.25 -12.68 -11.93
C ASP A 374 -2.46 -11.25 -11.42
N VAL A 375 -3.39 -11.06 -10.49
CA VAL A 375 -3.63 -9.78 -9.82
C VAL A 375 -2.47 -9.43 -8.89
N THR A 376 -2.00 -10.40 -8.11
CA THR A 376 -0.99 -10.19 -7.07
C THR A 376 0.45 -10.30 -7.58
N LYS A 377 0.67 -10.88 -8.76
CA LYS A 377 2.00 -11.05 -9.37
C LYS A 377 2.75 -9.74 -9.53
N THR A 378 2.09 -8.70 -10.06
CA THR A 378 2.70 -7.38 -10.21
C THR A 378 3.00 -6.73 -8.86
N SER A 379 2.09 -6.88 -7.88
CA SER A 379 2.31 -6.39 -6.51
C SER A 379 3.51 -7.08 -5.84
N THR A 380 3.64 -8.39 -6.01
CA THR A 380 4.73 -9.18 -5.45
C THR A 380 6.09 -8.78 -6.06
N ILE A 381 6.13 -8.53 -7.37
CA ILE A 381 7.35 -8.05 -8.06
C ILE A 381 7.76 -6.67 -7.53
N ASN A 382 6.83 -5.71 -7.45
CA ASN A 382 7.12 -4.37 -6.95
C ASN A 382 7.54 -4.37 -5.47
N THR A 383 6.92 -5.23 -4.67
CA THR A 383 7.30 -5.45 -3.27
C THR A 383 8.71 -6.01 -3.17
N GLY A 384 9.06 -6.99 -4.02
CA GLY A 384 10.40 -7.56 -4.10
C GLY A 384 11.47 -6.53 -4.49
N ILE A 385 11.20 -5.68 -5.47
CA ILE A 385 12.10 -4.57 -5.85
C ILE A 385 12.28 -3.59 -4.68
N SER A 386 11.19 -3.26 -3.99
CA SER A 386 11.24 -2.35 -2.84
C SER A 386 12.10 -2.90 -1.70
N ILE A 387 11.99 -4.21 -1.42
CA ILE A 387 12.82 -4.91 -0.42
C ILE A 387 14.30 -4.92 -0.85
N ALA A 388 14.59 -5.17 -2.13
CA ALA A 388 15.95 -5.16 -2.65
C ALA A 388 16.60 -3.77 -2.48
N ILE A 389 15.88 -2.70 -2.84
CA ILE A 389 16.36 -1.32 -2.66
C ILE A 389 16.57 -1.01 -1.17
N ALA A 390 15.62 -1.38 -0.30
CA ALA A 390 15.75 -1.18 1.14
C ALA A 390 17.00 -1.86 1.71
N THR A 391 17.31 -3.09 1.25
CA THR A 391 18.49 -3.83 1.68
C THR A 391 19.79 -3.12 1.29
N VAL A 392 19.86 -2.58 0.07
CA VAL A 392 21.03 -1.81 -0.40
C VAL A 392 21.20 -0.52 0.41
N VAL A 393 20.11 0.21 0.69
CA VAL A 393 20.14 1.44 1.49
C VAL A 393 20.62 1.17 2.92
N ILE A 394 20.16 0.08 3.54
CA ILE A 394 20.62 -0.33 4.87
C ILE A 394 22.12 -0.63 4.86
N PHE A 395 22.62 -1.36 3.85
CA PHE A 395 24.03 -1.70 3.75
C PHE A 395 24.93 -0.47 3.59
N ILE A 396 24.57 0.45 2.70
CA ILE A 396 25.28 1.72 2.50
C ILE A 396 25.19 2.57 3.76
N GLY A 397 24.01 2.66 4.37
CA GLY A 397 23.79 3.42 5.59
C GLY A 397 24.60 2.89 6.78
N LEU A 398 24.80 1.57 6.89
CA LEU A 398 25.65 0.96 7.91
C LEU A 398 27.13 1.32 7.69
N LEU A 399 27.63 1.26 6.46
CA LEU A 399 28.99 1.70 6.12
C LEU A 399 29.19 3.18 6.46
N MET A 400 28.26 4.04 6.06
CA MET A 400 28.30 5.48 6.35
C MET A 400 28.22 5.76 7.86
N SER A 401 27.39 5.03 8.60
CA SER A 401 27.27 5.14 10.05
C SER A 401 28.59 4.84 10.78
N ILE A 402 29.34 3.82 10.32
CA ILE A 402 30.67 3.51 10.86
C ILE A 402 31.66 4.65 10.60
N VAL A 403 31.67 5.21 9.38
CA VAL A 403 32.55 6.32 9.00
C VAL A 403 32.24 7.56 9.83
N ILE A 404 30.96 7.94 9.95
CA ILE A 404 30.51 9.09 10.76
C ILE A 404 30.85 8.87 12.23
N GLY A 405 30.57 7.68 12.76
CA GLY A 405 30.90 7.33 14.15
C GLY A 405 32.41 7.42 14.43
N TYR A 406 33.26 7.03 13.47
CA TYR A 406 34.70 7.22 13.58
C TYR A 406 35.10 8.71 13.52
N LEU A 407 34.56 9.45 12.55
CA LEU A 407 34.87 10.85 12.31
C LEU A 407 34.54 11.73 13.53
N ILE A 408 33.43 11.46 14.23
CA ILE A 408 33.03 12.21 15.44
C ILE A 408 33.82 11.75 16.67
N THR A 409 34.01 10.43 16.84
CA THR A 409 34.64 9.89 18.06
C THR A 409 36.14 10.12 18.11
N HIS A 410 36.81 10.17 16.95
CA HIS A 410 38.27 10.35 16.86
C HIS A 410 38.75 11.66 17.52
N PRO A 411 38.25 12.86 17.14
CA PRO A 411 38.69 14.10 17.78
C PRO A 411 38.27 14.17 19.25
N LEU A 412 37.10 13.64 19.64
CA LEU A 412 36.70 13.59 21.06
C LEU A 412 37.62 12.72 21.92
N ARG A 413 38.12 11.60 21.38
CA ARG A 413 39.13 10.77 22.07
C ARG A 413 40.48 11.46 22.15
N TYR A 414 40.88 12.18 21.10
CA TYR A 414 42.09 12.97 21.12
C TYR A 414 42.03 14.05 22.21
N LEU A 415 40.92 14.78 22.27
CA LEU A 415 40.65 15.78 23.30
C LEU A 415 40.68 15.17 24.72
N LYS A 416 40.04 14.01 24.93
CA LYS A 416 40.14 13.26 26.20
C LYS A 416 41.59 12.97 26.59
N ASN A 417 42.43 12.56 25.63
CA ASN A 417 43.83 12.26 25.91
C ASN A 417 44.64 13.53 26.24
N GLN A 418 44.35 14.68 25.62
CA GLN A 418 44.99 15.95 25.97
C GLN A 418 44.58 16.42 27.37
N PHE A 419 43.30 16.34 27.71
CA PHE A 419 42.83 16.61 29.08
C PHE A 419 43.51 15.69 30.12
N MET A 420 43.78 14.43 29.77
CA MET A 420 44.53 13.54 30.66
C MET A 420 46.00 13.93 30.83
N LYS A 421 46.63 14.56 29.84
CA LYS A 421 48.00 15.10 29.97
C LYS A 421 48.03 16.37 30.82
N ILE A 422 47.03 17.24 30.67
CA ILE A 422 46.83 18.41 31.55
C ILE A 422 46.62 17.97 32.99
N LYS A 423 45.80 16.94 33.22
CA LYS A 423 45.61 16.36 34.55
C LYS A 423 46.94 15.91 35.19
N LYS A 424 47.83 15.34 34.39
CA LYS A 424 49.18 14.89 34.81
C LYS A 424 50.24 15.99 34.80
N PHE A 425 49.85 17.24 34.57
CA PHE A 425 50.73 18.41 34.49
C PHE A 425 51.92 18.27 33.50
N ASP A 426 51.82 17.37 32.50
CA ASP A 426 52.84 17.15 31.45
C ASP A 426 52.58 18.13 30.29
N LEU A 427 52.84 19.41 30.56
CA LEU A 427 52.50 20.53 29.67
C LEU A 427 53.44 20.66 28.45
N ASP A 428 54.65 20.10 28.53
CA ASP A 428 55.71 20.28 27.53
C ASP A 428 55.56 19.32 26.31
N LYS A 429 54.63 18.36 26.37
CA LYS A 429 54.38 17.35 25.31
C LYS A 429 53.01 17.46 24.64
N MET A 430 52.40 18.64 24.65
CA MET A 430 51.11 18.88 24.01
C MET A 430 51.28 19.38 22.58
N SER A 431 50.92 18.52 21.63
CA SER A 431 50.71 18.90 20.23
C SER A 431 49.25 19.30 20.04
N PHE A 432 48.99 20.44 19.40
CA PHE A 432 47.64 20.86 19.03
C PHE A 432 47.42 20.60 17.55
N THR A 433 46.27 20.02 17.20
CA THR A 433 45.86 19.72 15.82
C THR A 433 44.49 20.33 15.59
N SER A 434 44.27 21.00 14.46
CA SER A 434 42.95 21.55 14.14
C SER A 434 41.94 20.44 13.80
N SER A 435 40.69 20.65 14.23
CA SER A 435 39.56 19.77 13.94
C SER A 435 38.84 20.21 12.67
N ARG A 436 38.18 19.26 11.99
CA ARG A 436 37.25 19.59 10.89
C ARG A 436 35.86 20.02 11.37
N PHE A 437 35.53 19.81 12.64
CA PHE A 437 34.28 20.28 13.24
C PHE A 437 34.53 21.57 13.99
N LYS A 438 33.84 22.64 13.59
CA LYS A 438 34.02 23.99 14.16
C LYS A 438 33.79 24.01 15.67
N GLU A 439 32.83 23.24 16.14
CA GLU A 439 32.51 23.12 17.57
C GLU A 439 33.66 22.47 18.36
N ILE A 440 34.34 21.49 17.75
CA ILE A 440 35.47 20.82 18.41
C ILE A 440 36.75 21.65 18.27
N ASP A 441 36.90 22.40 17.17
CA ASP A 441 38.02 23.30 16.94
C ASP A 441 38.04 24.46 17.95
N SER A 442 36.87 25.06 18.21
CA SER A 442 36.71 26.06 19.28
C SER A 442 37.13 25.52 20.64
N ILE A 443 36.84 24.24 20.94
CA ILE A 443 37.28 23.61 22.18
C ILE A 443 38.80 23.38 22.19
N TYR A 444 39.42 23.12 21.02
CA TYR A 444 40.88 23.04 20.93
C TYR A 444 41.55 24.40 21.14
N GLU A 445 40.95 25.49 20.63
CA GLU A 445 41.41 26.86 20.86
C GLU A 445 41.32 27.22 22.35
N ASP A 446 40.16 27.02 22.98
CA ASP A 446 39.97 27.27 24.42
C ASP A 446 40.93 26.41 25.28
N LEU A 447 41.19 25.16 24.86
CA LEU A 447 42.14 24.27 25.52
C LEU A 447 43.58 24.79 25.38
N HIS A 448 43.94 25.31 24.21
CA HIS A 448 45.25 25.89 23.95
C HIS A 448 45.51 27.11 24.85
N ASP A 449 44.53 28.01 24.93
CA ASP A 449 44.61 29.21 25.77
C ASP A 449 44.75 28.85 27.26
N MET A 450 44.00 27.84 27.73
CA MET A 450 44.12 27.33 29.09
C MET A 450 45.49 26.71 29.38
N VAL A 451 46.06 25.96 28.43
CA VAL A 451 47.40 25.36 28.58
C VAL A 451 48.49 26.44 28.58
N ALA A 452 48.37 27.45 27.73
CA ALA A 452 49.28 28.60 27.72
C ALA A 452 49.24 29.33 29.07
N TRP A 453 48.04 29.58 29.60
CA TRP A 453 47.84 30.19 30.91
C TRP A 453 48.39 29.33 32.06
N LEU A 454 48.17 28.01 32.04
CA LEU A 454 48.72 27.08 33.04
C LEU A 454 50.25 27.00 32.99
N ASN A 455 50.85 27.10 31.80
CA ASN A 455 52.30 27.08 31.63
C ASN A 455 52.95 28.40 32.10
N GLU A 456 52.26 29.53 31.89
CA GLU A 456 52.65 30.81 32.47
C GLU A 456 52.55 30.76 34.00
N PHE A 457 51.46 30.22 34.57
CA PHE A 457 51.30 30.02 36.01
C PHE A 457 52.33 29.05 36.61
N LYS A 458 52.72 27.99 35.89
CA LYS A 458 53.81 27.06 36.28
C LYS A 458 55.12 27.80 36.55
N SER A 459 55.42 28.87 35.81
CA SER A 459 56.64 29.67 36.02
C SER A 459 56.62 30.51 37.32
N PHE A 460 55.45 30.72 37.92
CA PHE A 460 55.27 31.46 39.17
C PHE A 460 55.14 30.56 40.42
N LEU A 461 55.17 29.24 40.26
CA LEU A 461 55.14 28.28 41.37
C LEU A 461 56.56 27.99 41.88
N PRO A 462 56.83 28.10 43.19
CA PRO A 462 58.12 27.67 43.77
C PRO A 462 58.34 26.16 43.59
N GLU A 463 59.55 25.73 43.20
CA GLU A 463 59.91 24.30 42.98
C GLU A 463 59.57 23.38 44.16
N ALA A 464 59.47 23.92 45.38
CA ALA A 464 59.10 23.19 46.59
C ALA A 464 57.64 22.66 46.59
N ILE A 465 56.70 23.38 46.00
CA ILE A 465 55.28 22.95 45.89
C ILE A 465 55.11 21.96 44.73
N PHE A 466 55.90 22.16 43.67
CA PHE A 466 55.91 21.30 42.49
C PHE A 466 56.37 19.86 42.81
N ASN A 467 57.41 19.71 43.65
CA ASN A 467 57.85 18.40 44.12
C ASN A 467 56.85 17.73 45.08
N GLN A 468 56.06 18.49 45.86
CA GLN A 468 55.00 17.91 46.70
C GLN A 468 53.82 17.37 45.89
N LEU A 469 53.40 18.06 44.82
CA LEU A 469 52.31 17.60 43.95
C LEU A 469 52.70 16.33 43.16
N ARG A 470 53.94 16.26 42.67
CA ARG A 470 54.45 15.07 41.99
C ARG A 470 54.58 13.87 42.94
N ASN A 471 54.99 14.10 44.19
CA ASN A 471 55.12 13.04 45.20
C ASN A 471 53.76 12.53 45.71
N MET A 472 52.72 13.38 45.80
CA MET A 472 51.35 12.94 46.12
C MET A 472 50.76 12.02 45.03
N GLU A 473 51.10 12.25 43.76
CA GLU A 473 50.61 11.43 42.64
C GLU A 473 51.37 10.09 42.52
N GLU A 474 52.66 10.04 42.87
CA GLU A 474 53.43 8.80 43.02
C GLU A 474 52.95 7.95 44.21
N GLU A 475 52.41 8.56 45.27
CA GLU A 475 51.75 7.86 46.38
C GLU A 475 50.36 7.32 46.00
N GLU A 476 49.57 8.05 45.22
CA GLU A 476 48.27 7.55 44.70
C GLU A 476 48.43 6.43 43.66
N GLN A 477 49.47 6.45 42.83
CA GLN A 477 49.74 5.36 41.87
C GLN A 477 50.30 4.09 42.56
N ASN A 478 51.00 4.21 43.69
CA ASN A 478 51.47 3.05 44.46
C ASN A 478 50.37 2.37 45.29
N ILE A 479 49.22 3.01 45.53
CA ILE A 479 48.09 2.43 46.28
C ILE A 479 47.14 1.62 45.36
N ILE A 480 47.25 1.74 44.02
CA ILE A 480 46.29 1.14 43.08
C ILE A 480 46.80 -0.15 42.40
N ASP A 481 48.05 -0.59 42.63
CA ASP A 481 48.60 -1.79 41.95
C ASP A 481 49.28 -2.83 42.88
N PRO A 482 48.53 -3.68 43.62
CA PRO A 482 49.11 -4.82 44.34
C PRO A 482 49.20 -6.04 43.40
N ARG A 483 50.03 -5.98 42.35
CA ARG A 483 50.34 -7.19 41.56
C ARG A 483 51.61 -7.07 40.71
N LYS A 484 52.77 -7.05 41.37
CA LYS A 484 54.00 -7.83 41.00
C LYS A 484 55.22 -7.31 41.76
N SER A 485 55.67 -8.06 42.78
CA SER A 485 57.09 -8.35 43.02
C SER A 485 57.27 -9.19 44.27
N ASN A 486 57.15 -10.51 44.13
CA ASN A 486 57.77 -11.47 45.04
C ASN A 486 58.76 -12.30 44.22
N THR A 487 60.05 -11.99 44.36
CA THR A 487 61.16 -12.95 44.28
C THR A 487 62.38 -12.27 44.88
N LEU A 488 62.60 -12.54 46.17
CA LEU A 488 63.86 -12.26 46.85
C LEU A 488 64.93 -13.22 46.32
N HIS A 489 66.07 -12.66 45.94
CA HIS A 489 67.33 -13.38 45.84
C HIS A 489 67.90 -13.49 47.27
N GLU A 490 68.11 -14.72 47.70
CA GLU A 490 68.68 -15.11 48.98
C GLU A 490 70.21 -15.11 48.86
N SER A 491 70.90 -14.36 49.74
CA SER A 491 72.35 -14.44 49.92
C SER A 491 72.67 -14.56 51.40
N ASN A 492 73.38 -15.64 51.71
CA ASN A 492 73.87 -16.10 53.01
C ASN A 492 74.79 -15.11 53.74
N SER A 493 74.65 -15.05 55.07
CA SER A 493 75.71 -15.23 56.11
C SER A 493 75.18 -14.68 57.44
N LYS A 494 74.78 -15.53 58.41
CA LYS A 494 75.57 -16.16 59.49
C LYS A 494 76.29 -15.20 60.46
N ILE A 495 75.96 -15.40 61.75
CA ILE A 495 76.76 -15.18 62.98
C ILE A 495 76.72 -13.73 63.50
N ALA A 496 76.53 -13.39 64.78
CA ALA A 496 76.12 -14.07 66.02
C ALA A 496 76.05 -12.99 67.13
N VAL A 497 75.23 -13.21 68.17
CA VAL A 497 75.51 -12.96 69.62
C VAL A 497 75.87 -11.50 70.01
N HIS A 498 75.14 -10.80 70.88
CA HIS A 498 74.97 -11.11 72.32
C HIS A 498 73.96 -10.12 72.96
N ASN A 499 73.23 -10.60 73.98
CA ASN A 499 72.85 -10.00 75.27
C ASN A 499 72.69 -8.46 75.40
N GLU A 500 71.74 -7.92 76.16
CA GLU A 500 71.18 -8.36 77.44
C GLU A 500 69.88 -7.54 77.66
N GLN A 501 68.74 -8.16 77.98
CA GLN A 501 68.16 -8.18 79.34
C GLN A 501 67.76 -6.76 79.81
N HIS A 502 66.48 -6.39 79.92
CA HIS A 502 65.63 -6.85 81.02
C HIS A 502 64.14 -6.44 80.85
N THR A 503 63.26 -7.42 81.06
CA THR A 503 61.95 -7.41 81.80
C THR A 503 60.93 -6.29 81.52
N MET A 504 59.77 -6.58 80.91
CA MET A 504 58.58 -7.35 81.34
C MET A 504 57.52 -6.56 82.14
N VAL A 505 56.27 -7.02 81.96
CA VAL A 505 54.97 -6.68 82.61
C VAL A 505 54.16 -5.62 81.85
N GLY A 506 52.96 -5.86 81.31
CA GLY A 506 52.08 -7.04 81.28
C GLY A 506 50.78 -6.71 80.53
N LEU A 507 50.20 -7.72 79.85
CA LEU A 507 48.78 -8.17 79.90
C LEU A 507 47.68 -7.11 80.14
N SER A 508 46.50 -7.10 79.50
CA SER A 508 45.76 -8.12 78.76
C SER A 508 44.48 -7.54 78.10
N SER A 509 44.09 -8.16 76.97
CA SER A 509 42.77 -8.45 76.39
C SER A 509 41.42 -7.85 76.88
N HIS A 510 40.54 -7.62 75.88
CA HIS A 510 39.06 -7.81 75.82
C HIS A 510 38.16 -7.05 76.82
N GLY A 511 36.95 -6.56 76.53
CA GLY A 511 36.06 -6.62 75.37
C GLY A 511 34.68 -6.04 75.77
N PHE A 512 34.04 -5.34 74.82
CA PHE A 512 32.59 -5.11 74.61
C PHE A 512 31.60 -4.81 75.77
N SER A 513 31.13 -3.55 75.75
CA SER A 513 29.73 -3.07 75.67
C SER A 513 28.63 -3.58 76.62
N PHE A 514 27.97 -2.65 77.33
CA PHE A 514 26.52 -2.39 77.19
C PHE A 514 26.10 -1.04 77.81
N SER A 515 24.90 -0.62 77.42
CA SER A 515 24.24 0.70 77.48
C SER A 515 23.73 1.19 78.84
N SER A 516 23.57 2.52 79.01
CA SER A 516 22.29 3.26 78.86
C SER A 516 22.18 4.52 79.75
N ARG A 517 21.63 5.60 79.16
CA ARG A 517 20.74 6.69 79.69
C ARG A 517 20.90 7.11 81.17
N ASN A 518 21.05 8.37 81.56
CA ASN A 518 20.62 9.67 81.01
C ASN A 518 21.44 10.80 81.70
N GLY A 519 21.70 11.90 80.98
CA GLY A 519 22.19 13.18 81.52
C GLY A 519 23.71 13.31 81.55
N SER A 520 24.33 14.00 80.57
CA SER A 520 25.79 14.11 80.49
C SER A 520 26.29 15.53 80.21
N SER A 521 27.14 15.94 81.14
CA SER A 521 28.00 17.13 81.20
C SER A 521 29.10 17.18 80.13
N LEU A 522 29.41 18.42 79.73
CA LEU A 522 30.74 19.04 79.57
C LEU A 522 31.97 18.11 79.56
N ILE A 523 32.85 18.28 78.55
CA ILE A 523 34.29 18.60 78.74
C ILE A 523 35.02 18.78 77.37
N ASN A 524 35.84 19.83 77.35
CA ASN A 524 36.88 20.26 76.39
C ASN A 524 37.65 19.18 75.63
N LYS A 525 38.09 19.51 74.40
CA LYS A 525 39.35 18.98 73.87
C LYS A 525 40.10 19.99 72.98
N LYS A 526 41.32 20.26 73.44
CA LYS A 526 42.51 20.87 72.83
C LYS A 526 42.53 20.99 71.30
N LEU A 527 42.83 22.23 70.87
CA LEU A 527 43.32 22.65 69.55
C LEU A 527 44.65 21.95 69.22
N ASP A 528 44.72 21.35 68.03
CA ASP A 528 45.98 21.02 67.34
C ASP A 528 46.14 21.93 66.10
N PRO A 529 47.39 22.22 65.67
CA PRO A 529 47.70 23.34 64.79
C PRO A 529 47.86 22.88 63.34
N HIS A 530 46.81 22.96 62.54
CA HIS A 530 46.92 22.96 61.08
C HIS A 530 45.80 23.78 60.44
N GLY A 531 46.18 24.77 59.64
CA GLY A 531 45.30 25.40 58.64
C GLY A 531 45.20 26.91 58.75
N ASN A 532 45.86 27.62 57.82
CA ASN A 532 45.19 28.51 56.87
C ASN A 532 46.23 29.34 56.07
N LEU A 533 46.54 28.87 54.86
CA LEU A 533 47.46 29.49 53.90
C LEU A 533 46.77 30.42 52.87
N PHE A 534 45.52 30.85 53.14
CA PHE A 534 44.74 31.72 52.25
C PHE A 534 44.29 33.01 52.94
N LYS A 535 45.25 33.75 53.51
CA LYS A 535 45.03 35.10 54.05
C LYS A 535 46.14 36.09 53.70
N LEU A 536 46.83 35.87 52.57
CA LEU A 536 47.90 36.74 52.09
C LEU A 536 47.47 37.38 50.76
N GLY A 537 46.65 38.42 50.81
CA GLY A 537 46.16 39.07 49.60
C GLY A 537 45.29 40.31 49.77
N LEU A 538 45.26 40.95 50.94
CA LEU A 538 44.57 42.22 51.14
C LEU A 538 45.54 43.18 51.84
N ILE A 539 45.95 44.23 51.12
CA ILE A 539 46.74 45.35 51.65
C ILE A 539 45.78 46.54 51.75
N GLU A 540 45.58 47.07 52.96
CA GLU A 540 44.86 48.32 53.17
C GLU A 540 45.65 49.50 52.58
N LYS A 541 44.98 50.35 51.81
CA LYS A 541 45.52 51.62 51.30
C LYS A 541 44.59 52.75 51.73
N GLU A 542 45.14 53.81 52.32
CA GLU A 542 44.36 54.99 52.69
C GLU A 542 43.90 55.74 51.43
N VAL A 543 42.60 56.01 51.31
CA VAL A 543 42.01 56.73 50.17
C VAL A 543 41.25 57.93 50.69
N SER A 544 41.52 59.12 50.14
CA SER A 544 40.73 60.32 50.39
C SER A 544 39.58 60.41 49.39
N VAL A 545 38.34 60.48 49.88
CA VAL A 545 37.14 60.57 49.05
C VAL A 545 36.67 62.02 48.97
N VAL A 546 36.79 62.62 47.78
CA VAL A 546 36.20 63.95 47.50
C VAL A 546 34.78 63.75 46.97
N THR A 547 33.78 64.29 47.68
CA THR A 547 32.38 64.25 47.25
C THR A 547 32.01 65.57 46.59
N ILE A 548 31.82 65.57 45.27
CA ILE A 548 31.33 66.74 44.51
C ILE A 548 29.82 66.56 44.31
N ARG A 549 29.01 67.49 44.85
CA ARG A 549 27.57 67.55 44.58
C ARG A 549 27.29 68.57 43.49
N ILE A 550 26.90 68.12 42.30
CA ILE A 550 26.40 68.99 41.24
C ILE A 550 24.88 69.06 41.33
N VAL A 551 24.33 70.28 41.46
CA VAL A 551 22.89 70.51 41.51
C VAL A 551 22.45 71.11 40.16
N ASP A 552 21.32 70.62 39.62
CA ASP A 552 20.63 71.06 38.39
C ASP A 552 21.18 70.65 36.99
N MET A 553 22.18 69.77 36.87
CA MET A 553 22.60 69.24 35.55
C MET A 553 21.72 68.10 34.98
N PHE A 554 20.78 67.55 35.75
CA PHE A 554 19.98 66.38 35.34
C PHE A 554 18.77 66.70 34.45
N LYS A 555 18.60 67.95 34.01
CA LYS A 555 17.50 68.32 33.09
C LYS A 555 17.89 68.34 31.62
N SER A 556 19.18 68.27 31.27
CA SER A 556 19.60 68.42 29.86
C SER A 556 20.82 67.61 29.40
N VAL A 557 21.32 66.62 30.17
CA VAL A 557 22.49 65.80 29.79
C VAL A 557 22.30 64.34 30.22
N THR A 558 22.69 63.40 29.35
CA THR A 558 22.53 61.96 29.60
C THR A 558 23.66 61.37 30.46
N VAL A 559 23.39 60.26 31.14
CA VAL A 559 24.32 59.61 32.10
C VAL A 559 25.67 59.24 31.47
N SER A 560 25.69 58.88 30.19
CA SER A 560 26.91 58.55 29.43
C SER A 560 27.79 59.76 29.11
N GLU A 561 27.21 60.96 29.00
CA GLU A 561 27.98 62.18 28.72
C GLU A 561 28.65 62.72 29.99
N ILE A 562 28.01 62.55 31.15
CA ILE A 562 28.58 62.88 32.45
C ILE A 562 29.84 62.03 32.71
N SER A 563 29.80 60.72 32.41
CA SER A 563 30.98 59.86 32.61
C SER A 563 32.16 60.25 31.71
N HIS A 564 31.89 60.80 30.52
CA HIS A 564 32.92 61.26 29.58
C HIS A 564 33.58 62.59 30.00
N VAL A 565 32.86 63.48 30.69
CA VAL A 565 33.39 64.75 31.21
C VAL A 565 34.32 64.50 32.40
N PHE A 566 33.96 63.58 33.29
CA PHE A 566 34.78 63.25 34.47
C PHE A 566 35.99 62.36 34.17
N ALA A 567 35.98 61.62 33.05
CA ALA A 567 37.12 60.81 32.62
C ALA A 567 38.34 61.62 32.15
N LYS A 568 38.25 62.95 32.07
CA LYS A 568 39.33 63.86 31.60
C LYS A 568 40.01 64.68 32.70
N LEU A 569 39.79 64.39 33.98
CA LEU A 569 40.57 65.00 35.07
C LEU A 569 41.92 64.27 35.16
N PRO A 570 43.06 64.94 34.89
CA PRO A 570 44.37 64.36 35.21
C PRO A 570 44.52 64.37 36.73
N MET A 571 44.75 63.20 37.31
CA MET A 571 45.28 63.07 38.66
C MET A 571 46.78 62.84 38.50
N ASP A 572 47.59 63.85 38.81
CA ASP A 572 49.02 63.70 39.10
C ASP A 572 49.22 62.97 40.45
#